data_AF-A0A6G0RQ27-F1
#
_entry.id   AF-A0A6G0RQ27-F1
#
_cell.length_a   1.000
_cell.length_b   1.000
_cell.length_c   1.000
_cell.angle_alpha   90.00
_cell.angle_beta   90.00
_cell.angle_gamma   90.00
#
_symmetry.space_group_name_H-M   'P 1'
#
loop_
_entity.id
_entity.type
_entity.pdbx_description
1 polymer ?
#
loop_
_entity_poly.entity_id
_entity_poly.type
_entity_poly.pdbx_seq_one_letter_code
_entity_poly.pdbx_strand_id
1 'polypeptide(L)'
;MTGTATGKHHRLCHLVPVRDDPSRFKIQIASDFVSLKLLEEISNAQFKKRSDFIRTLLRCIAEGSGFRGYLFELKAHEVLVRGGAIDVFSLEESGLGERRTFKCKKSEGFYFFQPTELSKATLKQSGPYHIPGVSNHESVDSFYYPYVEKRFLVTKNRILLFQMTVASRHPLSGKGIVTVLESIELLDTAIAHPRAVMLVFVVPRSEEIKIEHTQQIPWDETANSDSVDDLPIAGDAMKRELEADGIRTVGDLRVAVRPQTPGQEESLNTHKLAACKSILKKFDQRQGSIGTMLMKIRQFVWEMP
;
A
#
# COMPACT_ATOMS: atom_id res chain seq x y z
N MET A 1 -34.70 36.67 -8.76
CA MET A 1 -34.13 37.55 -7.73
C MET A 1 -33.74 36.67 -6.56
N THR A 2 -32.50 36.87 -6.06
CA THR A 2 -31.96 36.49 -4.73
C THR A 2 -32.07 35.02 -4.32
N GLY A 3 -31.02 34.21 -4.50
CA GLY A 3 -30.03 33.94 -3.42
C GLY A 3 -30.44 32.62 -2.73
N THR A 4 -29.60 31.62 -2.51
CA THR A 4 -28.24 31.62 -1.97
C THR A 4 -27.57 30.27 -2.29
N ALA A 5 -26.26 30.30 -2.49
CA ALA A 5 -25.42 29.11 -2.60
C ALA A 5 -25.63 28.17 -1.41
N THR A 6 -26.24 27.01 -1.64
CA THR A 6 -26.34 25.95 -0.65
C THR A 6 -25.04 25.14 -0.67
N GLY A 7 -24.34 25.15 0.47
CA GLY A 7 -23.08 24.45 0.66
C GLY A 7 -23.19 22.97 0.30
N LYS A 8 -22.12 22.42 -0.26
CA LYS A 8 -21.97 20.98 -0.49
C LYS A 8 -22.01 20.26 0.87
N HIS A 9 -23.17 19.75 1.26
CA HIS A 9 -23.27 18.81 2.38
C HIS A 9 -22.65 17.48 1.94
N HIS A 10 -21.41 17.23 2.35
CA HIS A 10 -20.80 15.92 2.19
C HIS A 10 -21.52 14.95 3.14
N ARG A 11 -22.19 13.94 2.58
CA ARG A 11 -22.75 12.84 3.39
C ARG A 11 -21.59 12.05 3.99
N LEU A 12 -21.68 11.69 5.27
CA LEU A 12 -20.66 10.87 5.93
C LEU A 12 -20.73 9.41 5.51
N CYS A 13 -21.95 8.91 5.25
CA CYS A 13 -22.21 7.54 4.83
C CYS A 13 -23.23 7.46 3.69
N HIS A 14 -23.26 6.30 3.04
CA HIS A 14 -24.29 5.88 2.11
C HIS A 14 -24.73 4.44 2.38
N LEU A 15 -25.90 4.07 1.86
CA LEU A 15 -26.44 2.71 1.93
C LEU A 15 -26.03 1.94 0.68
N VAL A 16 -25.42 0.78 0.87
CA VAL A 16 -25.02 -0.14 -0.19
C VAL A 16 -25.87 -1.41 -0.07
N PRO A 17 -26.61 -1.79 -1.11
CA PRO A 17 -27.40 -3.03 -1.09
C PRO A 17 -26.47 -4.24 -0.92
N VAL A 18 -26.93 -5.23 -0.16
CA VAL A 18 -26.22 -6.50 -0.01
C VAL A 18 -26.36 -7.28 -1.32
N ARG A 19 -25.23 -7.75 -1.87
CA ARG A 19 -25.23 -8.63 -3.04
C ARG A 19 -26.09 -9.86 -2.70
N ASP A 20 -27.05 -10.17 -3.57
CA ASP A 20 -27.98 -11.30 -3.45
C ASP A 20 -29.15 -11.14 -2.46
N ASP A 21 -29.27 -9.99 -1.79
CA ASP A 21 -30.47 -9.65 -0.98
C ASP A 21 -30.78 -8.14 -1.05
N PRO A 22 -31.61 -7.71 -2.03
CA PRO A 22 -31.95 -6.30 -2.23
C PRO A 22 -32.83 -5.71 -1.13
N SER A 23 -33.35 -6.52 -0.20
CA SER A 23 -34.09 -6.04 0.97
C SER A 23 -33.18 -5.58 2.11
N ARG A 24 -31.86 -5.86 2.00
CA ARG A 24 -30.85 -5.54 3.01
C ARG A 24 -29.86 -4.51 2.48
N PHE A 25 -29.49 -3.59 3.35
CA PHE A 25 -28.49 -2.56 3.09
C PHE A 25 -27.40 -2.59 4.16
N LYS A 26 -26.17 -2.33 3.75
CA LYS A 26 -25.04 -2.03 4.63
C LYS A 26 -24.76 -0.54 4.57
N ILE A 27 -24.43 0.05 5.70
CA ILE A 27 -23.92 1.42 5.74
C ILE A 27 -22.44 1.37 5.36
N GLN A 28 -21.99 2.26 4.48
CA GLN A 28 -20.57 2.45 4.17
C GLN A 28 -20.22 3.94 4.24
N ILE A 29 -18.98 4.26 4.60
CA ILE A 29 -18.49 5.65 4.53
C ILE A 29 -18.56 6.14 3.08
N ALA A 30 -18.92 7.41 2.90
CA ALA A 30 -19.18 8.00 1.59
C ALA A 30 -17.97 8.06 0.65
N SER A 31 -16.76 8.20 1.20
CA SER A 31 -15.51 8.19 0.44
C SER A 31 -14.28 8.04 1.33
N ASP A 32 -13.16 7.65 0.73
CA ASP A 32 -11.85 7.57 1.39
C ASP A 32 -11.42 8.90 2.01
N PHE A 33 -11.77 10.02 1.38
CA PHE A 33 -11.52 11.36 1.93
C PHE A 33 -12.28 11.58 3.26
N VAL A 34 -13.55 11.16 3.33
CA VAL A 34 -14.33 11.24 4.57
C VAL A 34 -13.75 10.32 5.62
N SER A 35 -13.31 9.12 5.24
CA SER A 35 -12.65 8.17 6.14
C SER A 35 -11.38 8.77 6.74
N LEU A 36 -10.52 9.37 5.91
CA LEU A 36 -9.29 10.02 6.36
C LEU A 36 -9.59 11.18 7.32
N LYS A 37 -10.54 12.05 6.97
CA LYS A 37 -10.90 13.17 7.85
C LYS A 37 -11.49 12.69 9.17
N LEU A 38 -12.27 11.61 9.14
CA LEU A 38 -12.76 10.98 10.36
C LEU A 38 -11.60 10.43 11.20
N LEU A 39 -10.62 9.76 10.58
CA LEU A 39 -9.43 9.25 11.27
C LEU A 39 -8.59 10.38 11.88
N GLU A 40 -8.33 11.46 11.13
CA GLU A 40 -7.63 12.65 11.61
C GLU A 40 -8.35 13.31 12.80
N GLU A 41 -9.65 13.59 12.66
CA GLU A 41 -10.47 14.23 13.70
C GLU A 41 -10.56 13.37 14.96
N ILE A 42 -10.78 12.07 14.81
CA ILE A 42 -10.78 11.16 15.95
C ILE A 42 -9.38 11.14 16.57
N SER A 43 -8.30 11.06 15.79
CA SER A 43 -6.91 11.02 16.30
C SER A 43 -6.55 12.25 17.15
N ASN A 44 -7.10 13.41 16.83
CA ASN A 44 -6.93 14.68 17.55
C ASN A 44 -7.67 14.72 18.91
N ALA A 45 -8.61 13.80 19.16
CA ALA A 45 -9.32 13.74 20.44
C ALA A 45 -8.45 13.16 21.58
N GLN A 46 -8.69 13.63 22.81
CA GLN A 46 -8.02 13.10 24.01
C GLN A 46 -8.21 11.59 24.14
N PHE A 47 -7.12 10.87 24.43
CA PHE A 47 -7.07 9.39 24.43
C PHE A 47 -8.24 8.73 25.19
N LYS A 48 -8.58 9.20 26.40
CA LYS A 48 -9.66 8.61 27.20
C LYS A 48 -11.03 8.77 26.54
N LYS A 49 -11.36 9.99 26.09
CA LYS A 49 -12.59 10.28 25.34
C LYS A 49 -12.68 9.46 24.05
N ARG A 50 -11.55 9.31 23.37
CA ARG A 50 -11.42 8.58 22.11
C ARG A 50 -11.58 7.07 22.27
N SER A 51 -10.94 6.47 23.28
CA SER A 51 -11.09 5.04 23.58
C SER A 51 -12.48 4.70 24.10
N ASP A 52 -13.11 5.60 24.87
CA ASP A 52 -14.51 5.44 25.28
C ASP A 52 -15.46 5.60 24.09
N PHE A 53 -15.19 6.52 23.17
CA PHE A 53 -15.95 6.71 21.93
C PHE A 53 -15.89 5.47 21.00
N ILE A 54 -14.69 4.95 20.73
CA ILE A 54 -14.49 3.72 19.92
C ILE A 54 -15.22 2.54 20.57
N ARG A 55 -15.08 2.36 21.90
CA ARG A 55 -15.75 1.27 22.63
C ARG A 55 -17.28 1.40 22.58
N THR A 56 -17.81 2.62 22.58
CA THR A 56 -19.26 2.90 22.55
C THR A 56 -19.82 2.68 21.15
N LEU A 57 -19.16 3.18 20.10
CA LEU A 57 -19.57 2.96 18.70
C LEU A 57 -19.53 1.48 18.31
N LEU A 58 -18.52 0.73 18.77
CA LEU A 58 -18.41 -0.71 18.51
C LEU A 58 -19.50 -1.54 19.21
N ARG A 59 -20.07 -1.07 20.33
CA ARG A 59 -21.03 -1.83 21.16
C ARG A 59 -22.50 -1.44 20.99
N CYS A 60 -22.82 -0.22 20.55
CA CYS A 60 -24.17 0.34 20.77
C CYS A 60 -24.98 0.72 19.53
N ILE A 61 -24.46 0.64 18.29
CA ILE A 61 -25.20 1.14 17.11
C ILE A 61 -25.21 0.10 15.98
N ALA A 62 -26.39 -0.36 15.58
CA ALA A 62 -26.58 -1.21 14.39
C ALA A 62 -26.05 -0.54 13.10
N GLU A 63 -26.14 0.79 13.05
CA GLU A 63 -25.60 1.67 12.00
C GLU A 63 -24.07 1.88 12.09
N GLY A 64 -23.45 1.58 13.24
CA GLY A 64 -22.00 1.59 13.45
C GLY A 64 -21.25 0.46 12.73
N SER A 65 -21.99 -0.51 12.20
CA SER A 65 -21.45 -1.62 11.39
C SER A 65 -20.65 -1.12 10.18
N GLY A 66 -21.07 -0.02 9.55
CA GLY A 66 -20.37 0.60 8.42
C GLY A 66 -19.03 1.22 8.77
N PHE A 67 -18.79 1.50 10.05
CA PHE A 67 -17.55 2.06 10.56
C PHE A 67 -16.63 1.03 11.20
N ARG A 68 -17.06 -0.25 11.32
CA ARG A 68 -16.29 -1.28 12.04
C ARG A 68 -14.88 -1.45 11.51
N GLY A 69 -14.71 -1.48 10.19
CA GLY A 69 -13.37 -1.55 9.56
C GLY A 69 -12.48 -0.38 9.97
N TYR A 70 -13.00 0.85 9.86
CA TYR A 70 -12.28 2.08 10.19
C TYR A 70 -11.97 2.23 11.68
N LEU A 71 -12.92 1.89 12.56
CA LEU A 71 -12.71 1.93 14.01
C LEU A 71 -11.69 0.87 14.44
N PHE A 72 -11.69 -0.28 13.77
CA PHE A 72 -10.68 -1.32 13.95
C PHE A 72 -9.30 -0.85 13.50
N GLU A 73 -9.20 -0.28 12.30
CA GLU A 73 -7.96 0.26 11.74
C GLU A 73 -7.36 1.34 12.66
N LEU A 74 -8.19 2.31 13.08
CA LEU A 74 -7.78 3.32 14.06
C LEU A 74 -7.26 2.69 15.35
N LYS A 75 -7.95 1.66 15.85
CA LYS A 75 -7.55 0.98 17.08
C LYS A 75 -6.20 0.29 16.92
N ALA A 76 -5.96 -0.34 15.78
CA ALA A 76 -4.68 -0.95 15.46
C ALA A 76 -3.55 0.10 15.37
N HIS A 77 -3.78 1.24 14.72
CA HIS A 77 -2.84 2.35 14.72
C HIS A 77 -2.52 2.83 16.15
N GLU A 78 -3.50 2.95 17.05
CA GLU A 78 -3.24 3.33 18.44
C GLU A 78 -2.28 2.38 19.16
N VAL A 79 -2.45 1.07 18.95
CA VAL A 79 -1.59 0.06 19.56
C VAL A 79 -0.18 0.14 18.97
N LEU A 80 -0.07 0.29 17.65
CA LEU A 80 1.23 0.36 16.95
C LEU A 80 2.01 1.64 17.28
N VAL A 81 1.34 2.80 17.37
CA VAL A 81 1.97 4.07 17.79
C VAL A 81 2.54 3.97 19.20
N ARG A 82 1.84 3.30 20.13
CA ARG A 82 2.34 3.11 21.51
C ARG A 82 3.58 2.24 21.58
N GLY A 83 3.83 1.44 20.55
CA GLY A 83 4.85 0.41 20.55
C GLY A 83 4.54 -0.70 21.56
N GLY A 84 5.54 -1.53 21.83
CA GLY A 84 5.42 -2.72 22.66
C GLY A 84 5.73 -3.99 21.87
N ALA A 85 5.30 -5.13 22.42
CA ALA A 85 5.42 -6.43 21.77
C ALA A 85 4.10 -6.76 21.06
N ILE A 86 4.17 -7.12 19.78
CA ILE A 86 3.06 -7.71 19.03
C ILE A 86 3.38 -9.18 18.77
N ASP A 87 2.45 -10.06 19.12
CA ASP A 87 2.58 -11.48 18.87
C ASP A 87 1.84 -11.83 17.58
N VAL A 88 2.53 -12.50 16.69
CA VAL A 88 2.06 -12.84 15.36
C VAL A 88 2.25 -14.32 15.09
N PHE A 89 1.47 -14.87 14.15
CA PHE A 89 1.69 -16.20 13.60
C PHE A 89 2.24 -16.08 12.19
N SER A 90 3.25 -16.87 11.84
CA SER A 90 3.69 -16.99 10.46
C SER A 90 2.57 -17.57 9.61
N LEU A 91 2.37 -17.03 8.42
CA LEU A 91 1.49 -17.63 7.42
C LEU A 91 2.31 -18.51 6.51
N GLU A 92 1.86 -19.74 6.29
CA GLU A 92 2.48 -20.73 5.41
C GLU A 92 1.43 -21.30 4.45
N GLU A 93 1.86 -21.99 3.40
CA GLU A 93 0.94 -22.64 2.45
C GLU A 93 0.12 -23.76 3.13
N SER A 94 0.66 -24.38 4.18
CA SER A 94 -0.01 -25.42 4.98
C SER A 94 -0.85 -24.89 6.14
N GLY A 95 -0.92 -23.57 6.34
CA GLY A 95 -1.67 -22.96 7.44
C GLY A 95 -0.82 -22.08 8.36
N LEU A 96 -1.27 -21.92 9.61
CA LEU A 96 -0.55 -21.14 10.61
C LEU A 96 0.74 -21.84 11.03
N GLY A 97 1.85 -21.14 10.86
CA GLY A 97 3.18 -21.57 11.27
C GLY A 97 3.55 -21.05 12.65
N GLU A 98 4.87 -20.86 12.83
CA GLU A 98 5.48 -20.50 14.12
C GLU A 98 4.95 -19.16 14.67
N ARG A 99 4.68 -19.11 15.98
CA ARG A 99 4.42 -17.86 16.71
C ARG A 99 5.70 -17.05 16.86
N ARG A 100 5.64 -15.76 16.56
CA ARG A 100 6.76 -14.81 16.69
C ARG A 100 6.32 -13.54 17.40
N THR A 101 7.28 -12.85 17.99
CA THR A 101 7.04 -11.56 18.63
C THR A 101 7.87 -10.48 17.94
N PHE A 102 7.23 -9.42 17.46
CA PHE A 102 7.91 -8.22 17.01
C PHE A 102 7.88 -7.15 18.11
N LYS A 103 9.04 -6.50 18.33
CA LYS A 103 9.16 -5.39 19.28
C LYS A 103 9.12 -4.07 18.51
N CYS A 104 8.04 -3.33 18.67
CA CYS A 104 7.84 -2.01 18.08
C CYS A 104 8.22 -0.94 19.10
N LYS A 105 9.04 0.03 18.70
CA LYS A 105 9.32 1.22 19.51
C LYS A 105 8.11 2.16 19.49
N LYS A 106 7.89 2.84 20.61
CA LYS A 106 6.89 3.90 20.71
C LYS A 106 7.23 5.04 19.74
N SER A 107 6.19 5.60 19.12
CA SER A 107 6.22 6.86 18.37
C SER A 107 5.58 7.98 19.20
N GLU A 108 5.95 9.23 18.95
CA GLU A 108 5.43 10.39 19.71
C GLU A 108 3.92 10.62 19.47
N GLY A 109 3.43 10.26 18.28
CA GLY A 109 2.03 10.39 17.91
C GLY A 109 1.71 9.69 16.60
N PHE A 110 0.54 9.99 16.06
CA PHE A 110 0.20 9.61 14.70
C PHE A 110 1.02 10.45 13.72
N TYR A 111 1.63 9.79 12.74
CA TYR A 111 2.31 10.47 11.65
C TYR A 111 1.66 10.07 10.33
N PHE A 112 0.84 10.98 9.81
CA PHE A 112 0.21 10.85 8.50
C PHE A 112 1.11 11.49 7.44
N PHE A 113 1.43 10.77 6.37
CA PHE A 113 2.31 11.26 5.30
C PHE A 113 1.61 11.25 3.94
N GLN A 114 1.83 12.27 3.11
CA GLN A 114 1.54 12.13 1.68
C GLN A 114 2.65 11.32 1.00
N PRO A 115 2.35 10.47 -0.01
CA PRO A 115 3.37 9.66 -0.67
C PRO A 115 4.57 10.49 -1.16
N THR A 116 4.32 11.71 -1.63
CA THR A 116 5.37 12.65 -2.09
C THR A 116 6.26 13.21 -0.98
N GLU A 117 5.82 13.13 0.28
CA GLU A 117 6.55 13.63 1.46
C GLU A 117 7.38 12.53 2.12
N LEU A 118 7.17 11.26 1.74
CA LEU A 118 7.87 10.14 2.33
C LEU A 118 9.31 10.09 1.79
N SER A 119 10.28 10.26 2.68
CA SER A 119 11.71 10.22 2.37
C SER A 119 12.53 9.75 3.57
N LYS A 120 13.80 9.42 3.38
CA LYS A 120 14.73 9.13 4.49
C LYS A 120 14.83 10.27 5.51
N ALA A 121 14.75 11.52 5.06
CA ALA A 121 14.78 12.69 5.94
C ALA A 121 13.53 12.74 6.82
N THR A 122 12.37 12.42 6.24
CA THR A 122 11.09 12.35 6.92
C THR A 122 11.12 11.26 8.00
N LEU A 123 11.56 10.04 7.64
CA LEU A 123 11.71 8.91 8.57
C LEU A 123 12.59 9.23 9.80
N LYS A 124 13.57 10.13 9.63
CA LYS A 124 14.44 10.57 10.73
C LYS A 124 13.71 11.43 11.76
N GLN A 125 12.67 12.16 11.34
CA GLN A 125 11.98 13.17 12.15
C GLN A 125 10.66 12.66 12.73
N SER A 126 9.96 11.76 12.04
CA SER A 126 8.60 11.31 12.36
C SER A 126 8.53 10.13 13.34
N GLY A 127 9.66 9.49 13.65
CA GLY A 127 9.69 8.26 14.45
C GLY A 127 9.51 7.01 13.58
N PRO A 128 9.29 5.82 14.19
CA PRO A 128 9.37 4.56 13.46
C PRO A 128 8.06 4.10 12.81
N TYR A 129 6.91 4.69 13.13
CA TYR A 129 5.59 4.25 12.63
C TYR A 129 4.90 5.31 11.78
N HIS A 130 4.40 4.92 10.61
CA HIS A 130 3.93 5.84 9.58
C HIS A 130 2.62 5.35 8.98
N ILE A 131 1.69 6.28 8.74
CA ILE A 131 0.35 6.02 8.21
C ILE A 131 0.20 6.85 6.94
N PRO A 132 -0.19 6.26 5.79
CA PRO A 132 -0.48 7.04 4.61
C PRO A 132 -1.64 8.00 4.84
N GLY A 133 -1.48 9.26 4.42
CA GLY A 133 -2.48 10.32 4.45
C GLY A 133 -3.49 10.26 3.29
N VAL A 134 -3.37 9.25 2.42
CA VAL A 134 -4.32 8.91 1.35
C VAL A 134 -4.31 7.38 1.17
N SER A 135 -5.51 6.79 1.03
CA SER A 135 -5.75 5.34 0.82
C SER A 135 -5.21 4.80 -0.51
N ASN A 136 -4.57 5.64 -1.32
CA ASN A 136 -4.02 5.27 -2.64
C ASN A 136 -2.91 4.21 -2.57
N HIS A 137 -2.45 3.84 -1.37
CA HIS A 137 -1.55 2.72 -1.17
C HIS A 137 -2.39 1.45 -1.08
N GLU A 138 -2.73 0.91 -2.25
CA GLU A 138 -3.39 -0.39 -2.34
C GLU A 138 -2.59 -1.41 -1.51
N SER A 139 -3.20 -1.90 -0.43
CA SER A 139 -2.69 -3.01 0.38
C SER A 139 -1.56 -2.72 1.40
N VAL A 140 -1.33 -1.45 1.75
CA VAL A 140 -0.49 -1.08 2.91
C VAL A 140 -1.14 0.08 3.67
N ASP A 141 -1.80 -0.21 4.79
CA ASP A 141 -2.44 0.82 5.64
C ASP A 141 -1.45 1.53 6.55
N SER A 142 -0.31 0.91 6.84
CA SER A 142 0.79 1.56 7.57
C SER A 142 2.08 0.75 7.48
N PHE A 143 3.19 1.35 7.89
CA PHE A 143 4.43 0.60 8.08
C PHE A 143 5.20 1.04 9.32
N TYR A 144 5.97 0.09 9.87
CA TYR A 144 6.95 0.31 10.91
C TYR A 144 8.36 0.08 10.35
N TYR A 145 9.20 1.10 10.49
CA TYR A 145 10.60 1.03 10.12
C TYR A 145 11.44 1.85 11.11
N PRO A 146 12.22 1.18 11.98
CA PRO A 146 13.05 1.87 12.96
C PRO A 146 14.33 2.36 12.28
N TYR A 147 14.23 3.47 11.54
CA TYR A 147 15.35 4.05 10.82
C TYR A 147 16.54 4.32 11.78
N VAL A 148 17.73 3.86 11.38
CA VAL A 148 18.99 4.13 12.10
C VAL A 148 20.01 4.56 11.05
N GLU A 149 20.61 5.74 11.23
CA GLU A 149 21.51 6.42 10.28
C GLU A 149 22.82 5.63 9.97
N LYS A 150 23.11 4.56 10.74
CA LYS A 150 24.32 3.76 10.55
C LYS A 150 24.16 2.77 9.38
N ARG A 151 24.83 3.10 8.25
CA ARG A 151 24.91 2.38 6.95
C ARG A 151 25.12 0.86 6.97
N PHE A 152 25.48 0.26 8.11
CA PHE A 152 25.78 -1.18 8.21
C PHE A 152 24.64 -2.05 8.78
N LEU A 153 23.45 -1.48 9.04
CA LEU A 153 22.36 -2.18 9.75
C LEU A 153 21.07 -2.37 8.94
N VAL A 154 21.04 -2.01 7.65
CA VAL A 154 19.84 -2.21 6.82
C VAL A 154 19.48 -3.71 6.71
N THR A 155 20.45 -4.61 6.83
CA THR A 155 20.22 -6.07 6.91
C THR A 155 19.70 -6.56 8.27
N LYS A 156 19.80 -5.76 9.34
CA LYS A 156 19.21 -6.06 10.66
C LYS A 156 17.85 -5.42 10.89
N ASN A 157 17.57 -4.28 10.25
CA ASN A 157 16.31 -3.57 10.40
C ASN A 157 15.29 -4.08 9.38
N ARG A 158 14.31 -4.83 9.89
CA ARG A 158 13.17 -5.29 9.11
C ARG A 158 12.16 -4.15 8.98
N ILE A 159 11.60 -3.98 7.78
CA ILE A 159 10.39 -3.18 7.60
C ILE A 159 9.18 -4.10 7.82
N LEU A 160 8.25 -3.65 8.65
CA LEU A 160 6.96 -4.29 8.84
C LEU A 160 5.92 -3.46 8.09
N LEU A 161 5.28 -4.05 7.10
CA LEU A 161 4.13 -3.49 6.41
C LEU A 161 2.88 -4.06 7.07
N PHE A 162 1.90 -3.22 7.39
CA PHE A 162 0.67 -3.65 8.02
C PHE A 162 -0.48 -3.50 7.04
N GLN A 163 -1.20 -4.60 6.84
CA GLN A 163 -2.51 -4.62 6.18
C GLN A 163 -3.57 -4.90 7.24
N MET A 164 -4.36 -3.90 7.58
CA MET A 164 -5.48 -3.99 8.49
C MET A 164 -6.70 -4.44 7.70
N THR A 165 -7.39 -5.48 8.17
CA THR A 165 -8.56 -6.01 7.46
C THR A 165 -9.53 -6.68 8.40
N VAL A 166 -10.82 -6.54 8.08
CA VAL A 166 -11.93 -7.27 8.70
C VAL A 166 -12.48 -8.37 7.78
N ALA A 167 -11.71 -8.76 6.77
CA ALA A 167 -12.04 -9.81 5.82
C ALA A 167 -11.01 -10.94 5.87
N SER A 168 -11.47 -12.20 5.76
CA SER A 168 -10.63 -13.41 5.74
C SER A 168 -9.76 -13.52 4.48
N ARG A 169 -10.06 -12.74 3.44
CA ARG A 169 -9.22 -12.53 2.25
C ARG A 169 -9.24 -11.05 1.93
N HIS A 170 -8.07 -10.45 1.76
CA HIS A 170 -7.93 -9.06 1.37
C HIS A 170 -7.14 -9.01 0.07
N PRO A 171 -7.66 -8.38 -1.00
CA PRO A 171 -6.91 -8.26 -2.24
C PRO A 171 -5.63 -7.47 -1.96
N LEU A 172 -4.48 -8.15 -2.09
CA LEU A 172 -3.19 -7.48 -2.05
C LEU A 172 -2.88 -6.84 -3.40
N SER A 173 -2.03 -5.83 -3.40
CA SER A 173 -1.48 -5.15 -4.56
C SER A 173 0.02 -4.99 -4.35
N GLY A 174 0.82 -5.62 -5.20
CA GLY A 174 2.27 -5.45 -5.17
C GLY A 174 2.69 -4.00 -5.40
N LYS A 175 1.85 -3.22 -6.09
CA LYS A 175 2.10 -1.80 -6.38
C LYS A 175 2.19 -0.96 -5.11
N GLY A 176 1.28 -1.11 -4.15
CA GLY A 176 1.36 -0.35 -2.90
C GLY A 176 2.62 -0.68 -2.08
N ILE A 177 3.01 -1.96 -2.04
CA ILE A 177 4.25 -2.40 -1.39
C ILE A 177 5.48 -1.76 -2.06
N VAL A 178 5.55 -1.80 -3.40
CA VAL A 178 6.65 -1.24 -4.18
C VAL A 178 6.73 0.27 -3.99
N THR A 179 5.62 0.98 -4.08
CA THR A 179 5.54 2.44 -3.85
C THR A 179 6.12 2.83 -2.49
N VAL A 180 5.73 2.13 -1.41
CA VAL A 180 6.28 2.41 -0.07
C VAL A 180 7.79 2.18 -0.04
N LEU A 181 8.27 1.06 -0.59
CA LEU A 181 9.69 0.71 -0.60
C LEU A 181 10.54 1.66 -1.45
N GLU A 182 10.01 2.14 -2.58
CA GLU A 182 10.68 3.12 -3.44
C GLU A 182 10.79 4.48 -2.75
N SER A 183 9.70 4.95 -2.13
CA SER A 183 9.64 6.25 -1.45
C SER A 183 10.67 6.39 -0.31
N ILE A 184 11.01 5.27 0.35
CA ILE A 184 12.03 5.24 1.42
C ILE A 184 13.39 4.71 0.94
N GLU A 185 13.56 4.54 -0.37
CA GLU A 185 14.77 4.05 -1.03
C GLU A 185 15.26 2.68 -0.48
N LEU A 186 14.32 1.77 -0.23
CA LEU A 186 14.59 0.39 0.21
C LEU A 186 14.27 -0.66 -0.86
N LEU A 187 13.67 -0.29 -2.01
CA LEU A 187 13.28 -1.27 -3.03
C LEU A 187 14.45 -2.17 -3.48
N ASP A 188 15.60 -1.60 -3.86
CA ASP A 188 16.74 -2.40 -4.30
C ASP A 188 17.28 -3.31 -3.16
N THR A 189 17.20 -2.83 -1.92
CA THR A 189 17.57 -3.65 -0.74
C THR A 189 16.59 -4.78 -0.53
N ALA A 190 15.30 -4.55 -0.71
CA ALA A 190 14.25 -5.56 -0.63
C ALA A 190 14.39 -6.60 -1.74
N ILE A 191 14.75 -6.19 -2.97
CA ILE A 191 15.04 -7.11 -4.09
C ILE A 191 16.20 -8.05 -3.72
N ALA A 192 17.28 -7.52 -3.14
CA ALA A 192 18.42 -8.32 -2.70
C ALA A 192 18.10 -9.18 -1.46
N HIS A 193 17.26 -8.69 -0.55
CA HIS A 193 16.96 -9.32 0.73
C HIS A 193 15.45 -9.34 1.03
N PRO A 194 14.63 -10.10 0.29
CA PRO A 194 13.16 -10.06 0.40
C PRO A 194 12.65 -10.39 1.81
N ARG A 195 13.41 -11.20 2.56
CA ARG A 195 13.08 -11.58 3.95
C ARG A 195 13.25 -10.45 4.97
N ALA A 196 13.83 -9.31 4.57
CA ALA A 196 13.88 -8.09 5.39
C ALA A 196 12.55 -7.30 5.34
N VAL A 197 11.69 -7.61 4.38
CA VAL A 197 10.32 -7.09 4.28
C VAL A 197 9.36 -8.12 4.87
N MET A 198 8.48 -7.67 5.76
CA MET A 198 7.46 -8.52 6.39
C MET A 198 6.11 -7.87 6.23
N LEU A 199 5.14 -8.63 5.74
CA LEU A 199 3.74 -8.21 5.66
C LEU A 199 2.99 -8.80 6.84
N VAL A 200 2.31 -7.97 7.62
CA VAL A 200 1.55 -8.36 8.80
C VAL A 200 0.08 -7.99 8.56
N PHE A 201 -0.77 -9.01 8.45
CA PHE A 201 -2.21 -8.82 8.46
C PHE A 201 -2.68 -8.58 9.89
N VAL A 202 -3.26 -7.41 10.14
CA VAL A 202 -3.88 -7.07 11.42
C VAL A 202 -5.36 -7.34 11.30
N VAL A 203 -5.86 -8.29 12.08
CA VAL A 203 -7.26 -8.71 12.07
C VAL A 203 -7.86 -8.61 13.47
N PRO A 204 -9.18 -8.35 13.59
CA PRO A 204 -9.83 -8.42 14.90
C PRO A 204 -9.84 -9.86 15.38
N ARG A 205 -9.65 -10.09 16.68
CA ARG A 205 -9.89 -11.41 17.27
C ARG A 205 -11.37 -11.77 17.11
N SER A 206 -11.67 -12.69 16.20
CA SER A 206 -13.03 -13.12 15.85
C SER A 206 -12.99 -14.56 15.31
N GLU A 207 -14.04 -15.34 15.55
CA GLU A 207 -14.17 -16.66 14.93
C GLU A 207 -14.50 -16.57 13.43
N GLU A 208 -15.03 -15.44 12.96
CA GLU A 208 -15.49 -15.24 11.58
C GLU A 208 -14.35 -14.84 10.63
N ILE A 209 -13.29 -14.20 11.14
CA ILE A 209 -12.21 -13.64 10.34
C ILE A 209 -10.93 -14.40 10.65
N LYS A 210 -10.53 -15.26 9.71
CA LYS A 210 -9.34 -16.10 9.85
C LYS A 210 -8.48 -15.98 8.61
N ILE A 211 -7.26 -15.48 8.79
CA ILE A 211 -6.21 -15.53 7.78
C ILE A 211 -5.22 -16.58 8.25
N GLU A 212 -5.31 -17.77 7.66
CA GLU A 212 -4.52 -18.93 8.08
C GLU A 212 -3.41 -19.26 7.08
N HIS A 213 -3.46 -18.71 5.86
CA HIS A 213 -2.56 -19.05 4.76
C HIS A 213 -1.95 -17.80 4.15
N THR A 214 -0.80 -17.96 3.51
CA THR A 214 -0.19 -16.89 2.69
C THR A 214 -1.14 -16.48 1.57
N GLN A 215 -1.27 -15.16 1.35
CA GLN A 215 -2.05 -14.61 0.25
C GLN A 215 -1.12 -14.30 -0.93
N GLN A 216 -1.62 -14.43 -2.15
CA GLN A 216 -0.86 -14.00 -3.32
C GLN A 216 -0.74 -12.48 -3.33
N ILE A 217 0.42 -11.98 -3.75
CA ILE A 217 0.68 -10.55 -3.97
C ILE A 217 0.72 -10.35 -5.48
N PRO A 218 -0.37 -9.90 -6.12
CA PRO A 218 -0.43 -9.65 -7.55
C PRO A 218 0.61 -8.60 -7.98
N TRP A 219 1.28 -8.86 -9.09
CA TRP A 219 2.24 -7.96 -9.72
C TRP A 219 2.13 -8.09 -11.24
N ASP A 220 1.94 -6.97 -11.93
CA ASP A 220 2.01 -6.94 -13.39
C ASP A 220 3.47 -6.80 -13.82
N GLU A 221 4.14 -7.92 -14.06
CA GLU A 221 5.54 -7.94 -14.54
C GLU A 221 5.71 -7.25 -15.89
N THR A 222 4.65 -7.14 -16.69
CA THR A 222 4.72 -6.44 -17.96
C THR A 222 4.63 -4.94 -17.77
N ALA A 223 3.85 -4.45 -16.81
CA ALA A 223 3.64 -3.03 -16.62
C ALA A 223 3.30 -2.32 -17.95
N ASN A 224 2.53 -2.98 -18.82
CA ASN A 224 2.25 -2.48 -20.18
C ASN A 224 1.56 -1.12 -20.16
N SER A 225 0.79 -0.83 -19.11
CA SER A 225 0.10 0.44 -18.90
C SER A 225 0.99 1.57 -18.37
N ASP A 226 2.20 1.26 -17.90
CA ASP A 226 3.08 2.27 -17.31
C ASP A 226 3.61 3.23 -18.37
N SER A 227 3.88 4.47 -17.97
CA SER A 227 4.36 5.51 -18.88
C SER A 227 5.81 5.23 -19.28
N VAL A 228 6.15 5.49 -20.55
CA VAL A 228 7.56 5.50 -20.98
C VAL A 228 8.37 6.60 -20.30
N ASP A 229 7.72 7.63 -19.75
CA ASP A 229 8.40 8.70 -19.04
C ASP A 229 9.06 8.24 -17.73
N ASP A 230 8.54 7.16 -17.14
CA ASP A 230 9.06 6.56 -15.91
C ASP A 230 10.27 5.67 -16.17
N LEU A 231 10.53 5.35 -17.45
CA LEU A 231 11.73 4.62 -17.84
C LEU A 231 12.95 5.54 -17.79
N PRO A 232 14.15 5.00 -17.43
CA PRO A 232 15.40 5.75 -17.44
C PRO A 232 15.93 5.91 -18.88
N ILE A 233 15.20 6.66 -19.69
CA ILE A 233 15.48 6.96 -21.10
C ILE A 233 16.49 8.11 -21.20
N ALA A 234 17.23 8.19 -22.30
CA ALA A 234 18.27 9.19 -22.55
C ALA A 234 17.71 10.62 -22.76
N GLY A 235 17.23 11.23 -21.68
CA GLY A 235 16.84 12.64 -21.60
C GLY A 235 15.56 13.05 -22.36
N ASP A 236 15.20 14.32 -22.23
CA ASP A 236 13.92 14.89 -22.72
C ASP A 236 13.78 14.89 -24.25
N ALA A 237 14.90 14.85 -24.98
CA ALA A 237 14.88 14.76 -26.43
C ALA A 237 14.28 13.42 -26.89
N MET A 238 14.74 12.32 -26.30
CA MET A 238 14.26 10.99 -26.63
C MET A 238 12.80 10.77 -26.19
N LYS A 239 12.39 11.37 -25.07
CA LYS A 239 10.98 11.35 -24.61
C LYS A 239 10.05 12.03 -25.62
N ARG A 240 10.40 13.25 -26.07
CA ARG A 240 9.60 13.99 -27.06
C ARG A 240 9.51 13.26 -28.41
N GLU A 241 10.58 12.58 -28.81
CA GLU A 241 10.57 11.79 -30.03
C GLU A 241 9.67 10.56 -29.91
N LEU A 242 9.75 9.80 -28.81
CA LEU A 242 8.82 8.68 -28.56
C LEU A 242 7.37 9.16 -28.54
N GLU A 243 7.09 10.30 -27.93
CA GLU A 243 5.77 10.90 -27.93
C GLU A 243 5.30 11.29 -29.35
N ALA A 244 6.19 11.84 -30.19
CA ALA A 244 5.90 12.17 -31.58
C ALA A 244 5.60 10.91 -32.43
N ASP A 245 6.26 9.80 -32.11
CA ASP A 245 6.02 8.49 -32.71
C ASP A 245 4.78 7.77 -32.12
N GLY A 246 4.05 8.41 -31.21
CA GLY A 246 2.85 7.87 -30.57
C GLY A 246 3.12 6.82 -29.48
N ILE A 247 4.38 6.66 -29.07
CA ILE A 247 4.82 5.69 -28.07
C ILE A 247 4.73 6.34 -26.69
N ARG A 248 3.66 6.03 -25.94
CA ARG A 248 3.39 6.63 -24.62
C ARG A 248 3.51 5.65 -23.48
N THR A 249 3.33 4.36 -23.74
CA THR A 249 3.36 3.31 -22.72
C THR A 249 4.47 2.31 -22.96
N VAL A 250 4.86 1.56 -21.91
CA VAL A 250 5.81 0.45 -22.05
C VAL A 250 5.28 -0.58 -23.06
N GLY A 251 3.96 -0.80 -23.12
CA GLY A 251 3.32 -1.65 -24.11
C GLY A 251 3.55 -1.18 -25.55
N ASP A 252 3.38 0.12 -25.81
CA ASP A 252 3.66 0.71 -27.13
C ASP A 252 5.13 0.54 -27.50
N LEU A 253 6.03 0.80 -26.54
CA LEU A 253 7.47 0.65 -26.75
C LEU A 253 7.83 -0.79 -27.09
N ARG A 254 7.23 -1.78 -26.41
CA ARG A 254 7.42 -3.21 -26.73
C ARG A 254 7.01 -3.53 -28.17
N VAL A 255 5.90 -2.97 -28.65
CA VAL A 255 5.45 -3.16 -30.02
C VAL A 255 6.44 -2.51 -31.00
N ALA A 256 6.85 -1.27 -30.72
CA ALA A 256 7.75 -0.51 -31.58
C ALA A 256 9.14 -1.14 -31.73
N VAL A 257 9.65 -1.85 -30.71
CA VAL A 257 10.98 -2.48 -30.77
C VAL A 257 10.99 -3.91 -31.31
N ARG A 258 9.82 -4.52 -31.58
CA ARG A 258 9.75 -5.86 -32.15
C ARG A 258 10.34 -5.87 -33.57
N PRO A 259 10.96 -6.98 -34.01
CA PRO A 259 11.34 -7.14 -35.40
C PRO A 259 10.09 -7.04 -36.27
N GLN A 260 10.01 -6.01 -37.11
CA GLN A 260 8.96 -5.87 -38.11
C GLN A 260 9.26 -6.85 -39.26
N THR A 261 8.21 -7.46 -39.81
CA THR A 261 8.28 -8.30 -41.02
C THR A 261 8.80 -7.46 -42.21
N PRO A 262 9.46 -8.06 -43.23
CA PRO A 262 9.95 -7.31 -44.38
C PRO A 262 8.79 -6.58 -45.07
N GLY A 263 8.84 -5.24 -45.10
CA GLY A 263 7.83 -4.40 -45.74
C GLY A 263 7.08 -3.41 -44.82
N GLN A 264 7.32 -3.43 -43.50
CA GLN A 264 6.84 -2.39 -42.59
C GLN A 264 7.97 -1.38 -42.31
N GLU A 265 7.69 -0.09 -42.55
CA GLU A 265 8.65 1.01 -42.29
C GLU A 265 9.11 0.97 -40.83
N GLU A 266 10.42 1.14 -40.60
CA GLU A 266 10.98 1.25 -39.26
C GLU A 266 10.35 2.45 -38.55
N SER A 267 9.48 2.21 -37.56
CA SER A 267 8.87 3.31 -36.77
C SER A 267 9.89 4.02 -35.87
N LEU A 268 11.07 3.43 -35.67
CA LEU A 268 12.16 3.96 -34.87
C LEU A 268 13.47 3.86 -35.66
N ASN A 269 14.18 4.98 -35.78
CA ASN A 269 15.49 5.05 -36.43
C ASN A 269 16.48 4.03 -35.83
N THR A 270 17.29 3.35 -36.65
CA THR A 270 18.06 2.15 -36.28
C THR A 270 18.99 2.33 -35.08
N HIS A 271 19.57 3.53 -34.90
CA HIS A 271 20.40 3.86 -33.72
C HIS A 271 19.60 3.98 -32.40
N LYS A 272 18.32 4.37 -32.47
CA LYS A 272 17.42 4.52 -31.31
C LYS A 272 16.88 3.17 -30.85
N LEU A 273 16.61 2.28 -31.81
CA LEU A 273 16.10 0.93 -31.59
C LEU A 273 16.98 0.13 -30.61
N ALA A 274 18.30 0.21 -30.76
CA ALA A 274 19.24 -0.48 -29.86
C ALA A 274 19.18 0.06 -28.43
N ALA A 275 19.08 1.38 -28.25
CA ALA A 275 18.95 2.01 -26.94
C ALA A 275 17.61 1.65 -26.27
N CYS A 276 16.49 1.79 -26.99
CA CYS A 276 15.16 1.39 -26.51
C CYS A 276 15.11 -0.08 -26.09
N LYS A 277 15.65 -0.99 -26.92
CA LYS A 277 15.74 -2.42 -26.60
C LYS A 277 16.53 -2.68 -25.33
N SER A 278 17.65 -1.99 -25.14
CA SER A 278 18.50 -2.12 -23.95
C SER A 278 17.80 -1.62 -22.68
N ILE A 279 17.13 -0.47 -22.75
CA ILE A 279 16.37 0.11 -21.64
C ILE A 279 15.21 -0.81 -21.26
N LEU A 280 14.40 -1.23 -22.24
CA LEU A 280 13.27 -2.13 -22.03
C LEU A 280 13.74 -3.46 -21.41
N LYS A 281 14.84 -4.03 -21.90
CA LYS A 281 15.40 -5.26 -21.32
C LYS A 281 15.78 -5.08 -19.85
N LYS A 282 16.41 -3.96 -19.48
CA LYS A 282 16.75 -3.66 -18.07
C LYS A 282 15.49 -3.44 -17.23
N PHE A 283 14.49 -2.78 -17.78
CA PHE A 283 13.20 -2.58 -17.13
C PHE A 283 12.52 -3.92 -16.86
N ASP A 284 12.37 -4.79 -17.86
CA ASP A 284 11.76 -6.11 -17.72
C ASP A 284 12.50 -6.98 -16.69
N GLN A 285 13.83 -6.93 -16.68
CA GLN A 285 14.64 -7.61 -15.67
C GLN A 285 14.37 -7.09 -14.25
N ARG A 286 14.20 -5.76 -14.11
CA ARG A 286 13.83 -5.14 -12.82
C ARG A 286 12.44 -5.57 -12.40
N GLN A 287 11.45 -5.55 -13.31
CA GLN A 287 10.08 -5.98 -13.05
C GLN A 287 10.01 -7.45 -12.59
N GLY A 288 10.71 -8.37 -13.25
CA GLY A 288 10.79 -9.78 -12.82
C GLY A 288 11.52 -9.96 -11.48
N SER A 289 12.51 -9.12 -11.19
CA SER A 289 13.18 -9.12 -9.88
C SER A 289 12.24 -8.65 -8.76
N ILE A 290 11.39 -7.66 -9.03
CA ILE A 290 10.35 -7.18 -8.12
C ILE A 290 9.30 -8.28 -7.90
N GLY A 291 8.79 -8.91 -8.96
CA GLY A 291 7.85 -10.04 -8.84
C GLY A 291 8.41 -11.17 -7.98
N THR A 292 9.66 -11.56 -8.21
CA THR A 292 10.37 -12.56 -7.40
C THR A 292 10.54 -12.13 -5.93
N MET A 293 10.80 -10.84 -5.69
CA MET A 293 10.91 -10.28 -4.34
C MET A 293 9.57 -10.36 -3.60
N LEU A 294 8.48 -9.95 -4.23
CA LEU A 294 7.13 -9.97 -3.65
C LEU A 294 6.71 -11.40 -3.25
N MET A 295 6.98 -12.39 -4.10
CA MET A 295 6.71 -13.81 -3.80
C MET A 295 7.50 -14.36 -2.60
N LYS A 296 8.57 -13.70 -2.19
CA LYS A 296 9.44 -14.13 -1.08
C LYS A 296 9.23 -13.31 0.21
N ILE A 297 8.33 -12.33 0.19
CA ILE A 297 7.95 -11.57 1.39
C ILE A 297 7.31 -12.54 2.38
N ARG A 298 7.76 -12.47 3.64
CA ARG A 298 7.16 -13.27 4.71
C ARG A 298 5.86 -12.61 5.17
N GLN A 299 4.82 -13.41 5.27
CA GLN A 299 3.50 -12.97 5.70
C GLN A 299 3.21 -13.48 7.11
N PHE A 300 2.55 -12.65 7.89
CA PHE A 300 2.17 -12.93 9.26
C PHE A 300 0.74 -12.48 9.50
N VAL A 301 0.08 -13.07 10.49
CA VAL A 301 -1.19 -12.56 11.01
C VAL A 301 -1.02 -12.16 12.47
N TRP A 302 -1.58 -11.01 12.82
CA TRP A 302 -1.71 -10.52 14.17
C TRP A 302 -3.19 -10.37 14.51
N GLU A 303 -3.66 -11.21 15.42
CA GLU A 303 -5.00 -11.06 16.00
C GLU A 303 -4.96 -10.02 17.10
N MET A 304 -5.53 -8.86 16.82
CA MET A 304 -5.57 -7.76 17.78
C MET A 304 -6.57 -8.10 18.91
N PRO A 305 -6.12 -8.03 20.18
CA PRO A 305 -6.94 -8.34 21.35
C PRO A 305 -8.01 -7.28 21.67
#